data_AF-A0A2N2FCX4-F1
#
_entry.id   AF-A0A2N2FCX4-F1
#
_cell.length_a   1.000
_cell.length_b   1.000
_cell.length_c   1.000
_cell.angle_alpha   90.00
_cell.angle_beta   90.00
_cell.angle_gamma   90.00
#
_symmetry.space_group_name_H-M   'P 1'
#
loop_
_entity.id
_entity.type
_entity.pdbx_description
1 polymer ?
#
loop_
_entity_poly.entity_id
_entity_poly.type
_entity_poly.pdbx_seq_one_letter_code
_entity_poly.pdbx_strand_id
1 'polypeptide(L)'
;MEMKLEKLWKTEDWWSVWLGLGLVLVAIIALWMGTSIKGWAVLPSKITGFAAIMADLAKNAGGYLTIFIVMGVVFCISMKLMGHDLKKFIPGFIILFVGALVIFYVAGTKFMQDYNVEAPLLALLVGLIISNIVKIPEWMKTSLRTEYYVKTGIVLLGATLPFTIIVKAGPI
;
A
#
# COMPACT_ATOMS: atom_id res chain seq x y z
N MET A 1 4.60 17.41 -30.84
CA MET A 1 3.61 17.65 -29.75
C MET A 1 3.17 16.38 -29.04
N GLU A 2 3.54 15.17 -29.50
CA GLU A 2 3.13 13.89 -28.90
C GLU A 2 3.80 13.53 -27.57
N MET A 3 4.97 14.13 -27.28
CA MET A 3 5.79 13.84 -26.09
C MET A 3 5.12 14.18 -24.74
N LYS A 4 4.02 14.95 -24.74
CA LYS A 4 3.27 15.33 -23.52
C LYS A 4 2.26 14.28 -23.06
N LEU A 5 1.65 13.54 -23.99
CA LEU A 5 0.58 12.58 -23.68
C LEU A 5 1.13 11.24 -23.18
N GLU A 6 2.28 10.82 -23.70
CA GLU A 6 2.93 9.58 -23.24
C GLU A 6 3.31 9.63 -21.75
N LYS A 7 3.66 10.82 -21.24
CA LYS A 7 3.95 11.02 -19.81
C LYS A 7 2.78 10.62 -18.90
N LEU A 8 1.54 10.77 -19.38
CA LEU A 8 0.33 10.47 -18.60
C LEU A 8 0.17 8.98 -18.29
N TRP A 9 0.85 8.09 -19.02
CA TRP A 9 0.67 6.62 -18.90
C TRP A 9 1.98 5.84 -18.76
N LYS A 10 3.13 6.46 -19.02
CA LYS A 10 4.47 5.84 -18.89
C LYS A 10 5.24 6.25 -17.63
N THR A 11 4.68 7.10 -16.77
CA THR A 11 5.35 7.58 -15.55
C THR A 11 4.67 7.08 -14.28
N GLU A 12 5.48 6.80 -13.26
CA GLU A 12 5.01 6.42 -11.93
C GLU A 12 4.11 7.50 -11.31
N ASP A 13 4.43 8.78 -11.56
CA ASP A 13 3.69 9.94 -11.04
C ASP A 13 2.20 9.90 -11.41
N TRP A 14 1.94 9.71 -12.71
CA TRP A 14 0.57 9.68 -13.20
C TRP A 14 -0.17 8.42 -12.81
N TRP A 15 0.51 7.27 -12.70
CA TRP A 15 -0.14 6.05 -12.22
C TRP A 15 -0.65 6.15 -10.80
N SER A 16 0.08 6.84 -9.91
CA SER A 16 -0.42 7.14 -8.56
C SER A 16 -1.68 8.00 -8.61
N VAL A 17 -1.73 9.01 -9.47
CA VAL A 17 -2.91 9.88 -9.68
C VAL A 17 -4.10 9.09 -10.23
N TRP A 18 -3.88 8.28 -11.28
CA TRP A 18 -4.92 7.45 -11.88
C TRP A 18 -5.51 6.44 -10.90
N LEU A 19 -4.66 5.85 -10.05
CA LEU A 19 -5.13 4.94 -9.00
C LEU A 19 -6.04 5.68 -8.01
N GLY A 20 -5.61 6.84 -7.52
CA GLY A 20 -6.41 7.67 -6.61
C GLY A 20 -7.75 8.08 -7.22
N LEU A 21 -7.74 8.61 -8.44
CA LEU A 21 -8.95 9.03 -9.16
C LEU A 21 -9.88 7.85 -9.45
N GLY A 22 -9.32 6.71 -9.88
CA GLY A 22 -10.05 5.48 -10.10
C GLY A 22 -10.76 4.98 -8.84
N LEU A 23 -10.07 5.00 -7.69
CA LEU A 23 -10.67 4.61 -6.41
C LEU A 23 -11.82 5.54 -6.00
N VAL A 24 -11.69 6.86 -6.22
CA VAL A 24 -12.76 7.83 -5.95
C VAL A 24 -13.98 7.57 -6.85
N LEU A 25 -13.78 7.33 -8.15
CA LEU A 25 -14.88 7.00 -9.06
C LEU A 25 -15.59 5.70 -8.64
N VAL A 26 -14.83 4.66 -8.29
CA VAL A 26 -15.40 3.40 -7.78
C VAL A 26 -16.19 3.64 -6.49
N ALA A 27 -15.69 4.49 -5.58
CA ALA A 27 -16.40 4.84 -4.35
C ALA A 27 -17.73 5.55 -4.64
N ILE A 28 -17.74 6.53 -5.56
CA ILE A 28 -18.96 7.24 -5.97
C ILE A 28 -19.96 6.25 -6.56
N ILE A 29 -19.53 5.44 -7.53
CA ILE A 29 -20.39 4.44 -8.18
C ILE A 29 -20.97 3.44 -7.16
N ALA A 30 -20.15 2.97 -6.20
CA ALA A 30 -20.60 2.08 -5.14
C ALA A 30 -21.69 2.73 -4.27
N LEU A 31 -21.53 4.00 -3.89
CA LEU A 31 -22.52 4.77 -3.11
C LEU A 31 -23.83 4.96 -3.89
N TRP A 32 -23.76 5.23 -5.19
CA TRP A 32 -24.94 5.32 -6.05
C TRP A 32 -25.69 3.98 -6.15
N MET A 33 -24.98 2.86 -6.04
CA MET A 33 -25.57 1.52 -5.97
C MET A 33 -26.02 1.12 -4.54
N GLY A 34 -25.95 2.02 -3.56
CA GLY A 34 -26.32 1.74 -2.16
C GLY A 34 -25.32 0.86 -1.42
N THR A 35 -24.10 0.69 -1.95
CA THR A 35 -23.02 -0.12 -1.36
C THR A 35 -21.86 0.76 -0.88
N SER A 36 -20.94 0.21 -0.08
CA SER A 36 -19.76 0.93 0.40
C SER A 36 -18.49 0.11 0.22
N ILE A 37 -17.41 0.76 -0.19
CA ILE A 37 -16.07 0.17 -0.30
C ILE A 37 -15.33 0.07 1.05
N LYS A 38 -15.94 0.53 2.15
CA LYS A 38 -15.28 0.55 3.48
C LYS A 38 -14.80 -0.85 3.93
N GLY A 39 -15.51 -1.91 3.53
CA GLY A 39 -15.15 -3.28 3.86
C GLY A 39 -13.90 -3.81 3.14
N TRP A 40 -13.37 -3.08 2.14
CA TRP A 40 -12.17 -3.49 1.41
C TRP A 40 -10.90 -3.10 2.13
N ALA A 41 -10.90 -1.99 2.88
CA ALA A 41 -9.74 -1.46 3.59
C ALA A 41 -9.61 -2.09 4.99
N VAL A 42 -9.25 -3.36 5.03
CA VAL A 42 -9.07 -4.09 6.28
C VAL A 42 -7.63 -3.95 6.78
N LEU A 43 -7.50 -3.63 8.06
CA LEU A 43 -6.24 -3.53 8.78
C LEU A 43 -6.18 -4.63 9.85
N PRO A 44 -5.01 -5.26 10.07
CA PRO A 44 -4.83 -6.18 11.18
C PRO A 44 -5.21 -5.55 12.52
N SER A 45 -6.00 -6.28 13.30
CA SER A 45 -6.40 -5.83 14.63
C SER A 45 -5.19 -5.74 15.57
N LYS A 46 -5.30 -4.96 16.66
CA LYS A 46 -4.33 -4.99 17.76
C LYS A 46 -4.59 -6.23 18.60
N ILE A 47 -3.70 -7.21 18.57
CA ILE A 47 -3.96 -8.54 19.13
C ILE A 47 -2.84 -8.99 20.06
N THR A 48 -3.23 -9.64 21.16
CA THR A 48 -2.32 -10.25 22.12
C THR A 48 -2.34 -11.78 21.96
N GLY A 49 -1.31 -12.33 21.32
CA GLY A 49 -1.07 -13.77 21.25
C GLY A 49 -1.22 -14.39 19.85
N PHE A 50 -0.42 -15.42 19.58
CA PHE A 50 -0.29 -16.06 18.26
C PHE A 50 -1.58 -16.73 17.78
N ALA A 51 -2.34 -17.36 18.69
CA ALA A 51 -3.62 -18.00 18.36
C ALA A 51 -4.65 -16.99 17.81
N ALA A 52 -4.62 -15.77 18.32
CA ALA A 52 -5.56 -14.73 17.92
C ALA A 52 -5.17 -14.06 16.59
N ILE A 53 -3.89 -14.14 16.17
CA ILE A 53 -3.44 -13.75 14.81
C ILE A 53 -4.14 -14.60 13.76
N MET A 54 -4.15 -15.92 13.94
CA MET A 54 -4.76 -16.84 12.97
C MET A 54 -6.27 -16.63 12.86
N ALA A 55 -6.94 -16.37 13.99
CA ALA A 55 -8.38 -16.08 14.01
C ALA A 55 -8.71 -14.77 13.28
N ASP A 56 -7.93 -13.70 13.51
CA ASP A 56 -8.13 -12.42 12.82
C ASP A 56 -7.79 -12.53 11.34
N LEU A 57 -6.73 -13.26 10.98
CA LEU A 57 -6.36 -13.52 9.60
C LEU A 57 -7.48 -14.23 8.84
N ALA A 58 -8.08 -15.27 9.44
CA ALA A 58 -9.20 -15.99 8.85
C ALA A 58 -10.45 -15.10 8.71
N LYS A 59 -10.76 -14.30 9.74
CA LYS A 59 -11.88 -13.34 9.73
C LYS A 59 -11.74 -12.29 8.63
N ASN A 60 -10.53 -11.78 8.43
CA ASN A 60 -10.22 -10.67 7.53
C ASN A 60 -9.67 -11.12 6.17
N ALA A 61 -9.57 -12.43 5.93
CA ALA A 61 -8.97 -13.01 4.73
C ALA A 61 -9.57 -12.45 3.43
N GLY A 62 -10.89 -12.28 3.38
CA GLY A 62 -11.57 -11.70 2.22
C GLY A 62 -11.15 -10.25 1.94
N GLY A 63 -10.94 -9.45 2.99
CA GLY A 63 -10.44 -8.08 2.88
C GLY A 63 -9.00 -8.04 2.37
N TYR A 64 -8.12 -8.84 2.96
CA TYR A 64 -6.72 -8.93 2.50
C TYR A 64 -6.62 -9.42 1.05
N LEU A 65 -7.43 -10.40 0.67
CA LEU A 65 -7.49 -10.89 -0.70
C LEU A 65 -7.99 -9.79 -1.66
N THR A 66 -8.98 -9.00 -1.24
CA THR A 66 -9.47 -7.86 -2.02
C THR A 66 -8.38 -6.83 -2.22
N ILE A 67 -7.66 -6.42 -1.17
CA ILE A 67 -6.53 -5.48 -1.29
C ILE A 67 -5.45 -6.05 -2.21
N PHE A 68 -5.08 -7.32 -2.01
CA PHE A 68 -4.07 -8.00 -2.81
C PHE A 68 -4.43 -8.01 -4.30
N ILE A 69 -5.67 -8.37 -4.64
CA ILE A 69 -6.13 -8.42 -6.03
C ILE A 69 -6.23 -7.01 -6.62
N VAL A 70 -6.88 -6.07 -5.93
CA VAL A 70 -7.09 -4.72 -6.46
C VAL A 70 -5.76 -4.00 -6.66
N MET A 71 -4.89 -3.99 -5.65
CA MET A 71 -3.56 -3.37 -5.78
C MET A 71 -2.67 -4.15 -6.75
N GLY A 72 -2.71 -5.48 -6.72
CA GLY A 72 -1.95 -6.33 -7.62
C GLY A 72 -2.29 -6.09 -9.08
N VAL A 73 -3.58 -6.00 -9.43
CA VAL A 73 -4.05 -5.71 -10.79
C VAL A 73 -3.59 -4.31 -11.21
N VAL A 74 -3.80 -3.29 -10.39
CA VAL A 74 -3.42 -1.91 -10.75
C VAL A 74 -1.91 -1.79 -10.93
N PHE A 75 -1.12 -2.34 -10.01
CA PHE A 75 0.33 -2.31 -10.14
C PHE A 75 0.85 -3.18 -11.29
N CYS A 76 0.23 -4.32 -11.59
CA CYS A 76 0.61 -5.08 -12.78
C CYS A 76 0.34 -4.30 -14.07
N ILE A 77 -0.81 -3.61 -14.16
CA ILE A 77 -1.12 -2.77 -15.33
C ILE A 77 -0.09 -1.64 -15.45
N SER A 78 0.22 -0.95 -14.35
CA SER A 78 1.18 0.15 -14.36
C SER A 78 2.58 -0.34 -14.74
N MET A 79 3.06 -1.44 -14.14
CA MET A 79 4.37 -2.01 -14.44
C MET A 79 4.49 -2.45 -15.89
N LYS A 80 3.43 -3.04 -16.47
CA LYS A 80 3.42 -3.43 -17.89
C LYS A 80 3.53 -2.20 -18.80
N LEU A 81 2.79 -1.14 -18.50
CA LEU A 81 2.77 0.08 -19.31
C LEU A 81 4.03 0.93 -19.16
N MET A 82 4.74 0.80 -18.04
CA MET A 82 6.08 1.36 -17.83
C MET A 82 7.20 0.49 -18.41
N GLY A 83 6.89 -0.66 -19.02
CA GLY A 83 7.87 -1.52 -19.69
C GLY A 83 8.65 -2.46 -18.75
N HIS A 84 8.11 -2.77 -17.58
CA HIS A 84 8.72 -3.70 -16.63
C HIS A 84 8.23 -5.15 -16.80
N ASP A 85 9.11 -6.10 -16.45
CA ASP A 85 8.83 -7.52 -16.55
C ASP A 85 7.85 -8.00 -15.45
N LEU A 86 6.60 -8.29 -15.82
CA LEU A 86 5.60 -8.80 -14.88
C LEU A 86 5.99 -10.13 -14.22
N LYS A 87 6.74 -10.98 -14.93
CA LYS A 87 7.23 -12.26 -14.39
C LYS A 87 8.20 -12.07 -13.22
N LYS A 88 8.91 -10.94 -13.16
CA LYS A 88 9.79 -10.57 -12.04
C LYS A 88 9.02 -9.79 -10.97
N PHE A 89 8.09 -8.93 -11.39
CA PHE A 89 7.29 -8.11 -10.49
C PHE A 89 6.35 -8.94 -9.60
N ILE A 90 5.55 -9.85 -10.17
CA ILE A 90 4.47 -10.56 -9.43
C ILE A 90 5.00 -11.34 -8.22
N PRO A 91 6.05 -12.18 -8.34
CA PRO A 91 6.61 -12.88 -7.18
C PRO A 91 7.10 -11.92 -6.10
N GLY A 92 7.73 -10.81 -6.50
CA GLY A 92 8.22 -9.82 -5.57
C GLY A 92 7.10 -9.04 -4.88
N PHE A 93 6.02 -8.70 -5.59
CA PHE A 93 4.81 -8.10 -5.02
C PHE A 93 4.16 -9.02 -3.99
N ILE A 94 4.06 -10.33 -4.26
CA ILE A 94 3.53 -11.30 -3.30
C ILE A 94 4.35 -11.30 -2.01
N ILE A 95 5.68 -11.36 -2.12
CA ILE A 95 6.57 -11.35 -0.96
C ILE A 95 6.44 -10.05 -0.18
N LEU A 96 6.38 -8.90 -0.87
CA LEU A 96 6.20 -7.61 -0.24
C LEU A 96 4.86 -7.49 0.48
N PHE A 97 3.78 -7.97 -0.12
CA PHE A 97 2.45 -7.94 0.49
C PHE A 97 2.38 -8.81 1.74
N VAL A 98 2.87 -10.06 1.65
CA VAL A 98 2.94 -10.96 2.81
C VAL A 98 3.84 -10.39 3.90
N GLY A 99 5.01 -9.86 3.53
CA GLY A 99 5.93 -9.20 4.46
C GLY A 99 5.28 -8.00 5.16
N ALA A 100 4.53 -7.17 4.43
CA ALA A 100 3.77 -6.07 5.00
C ALA A 100 2.72 -6.57 6.01
N LEU A 101 1.93 -7.60 5.66
CA LEU A 101 0.96 -8.19 6.60
C LEU A 101 1.63 -8.69 7.88
N VAL A 102 2.77 -9.39 7.76
CA VAL A 102 3.54 -9.85 8.92
C VAL A 102 3.97 -8.66 9.79
N ILE A 103 4.52 -7.60 9.18
CA ILE A 103 4.92 -6.39 9.91
C ILE A 103 3.73 -5.75 10.63
N PHE A 104 2.57 -5.66 10.00
CA PHE A 104 1.37 -5.11 10.66
C PHE A 104 0.92 -5.95 11.86
N TYR A 105 0.91 -7.29 11.75
CA TYR A 105 0.56 -8.14 12.89
C TYR A 105 1.60 -8.04 14.02
N VAL A 106 2.89 -8.00 13.69
CA VAL A 106 3.95 -7.84 14.70
C VAL A 106 3.84 -6.49 15.39
N ALA A 107 3.63 -5.41 14.64
CA ALA A 107 3.40 -4.07 15.18
C ALA A 107 2.11 -3.98 16.02
N GLY A 108 1.10 -4.80 15.72
CA GLY A 108 -0.14 -4.91 16.49
C GLY A 108 -0.01 -5.64 17.82
N THR A 109 1.13 -6.24 18.14
CA THR A 109 1.37 -6.93 19.42
C THR A 109 1.53 -5.95 20.58
N LYS A 110 1.14 -6.37 21.79
CA LYS A 110 1.25 -5.54 23.00
C LYS A 110 2.67 -4.99 23.20
N PHE A 111 3.70 -5.82 22.99
CA PHE A 111 5.09 -5.38 23.10
C PHE A 111 5.39 -4.20 22.18
N MET A 112 5.05 -4.29 20.89
CA MET A 112 5.31 -3.19 19.96
C MET A 112 4.46 -1.95 20.28
N GLN A 113 3.22 -2.13 20.73
CA GLN A 113 2.35 -1.03 21.13
C GLN A 113 2.85 -0.30 22.39
N ASP A 114 3.34 -1.02 23.41
CA ASP A 114 3.86 -0.45 24.65
C ASP A 114 5.10 0.43 24.41
N TYR A 115 5.91 0.09 23.39
CA TYR A 115 7.07 0.87 22.96
C TYR A 115 6.77 1.90 21.85
N ASN A 116 5.50 2.11 21.48
CA ASN A 116 5.08 2.98 20.37
C ASN A 116 5.77 2.66 19.02
N VAL A 117 6.07 1.39 18.78
CA VAL A 117 6.65 0.94 17.52
C VAL A 117 5.54 0.72 16.51
N GLU A 118 5.34 1.70 15.63
CA GLU A 118 4.35 1.61 14.55
C GLU A 118 4.81 0.68 13.41
N ALA A 119 3.85 0.19 12.62
CA ALA A 119 4.14 -0.66 11.47
C ALA A 119 5.15 -0.04 10.47
N PRO A 120 5.09 1.26 10.12
CA PRO A 120 6.09 1.88 9.25
C PRO A 120 7.50 1.87 9.85
N LEU A 121 7.64 2.16 11.14
CA LEU A 121 8.94 2.15 11.84
C LEU A 121 9.52 0.73 11.89
N LEU A 122 8.68 -0.25 12.20
CA LEU A 122 9.08 -1.65 12.21
C LEU A 122 9.48 -2.14 10.82
N ALA A 123 8.74 -1.76 9.77
CA ALA A 123 9.06 -2.08 8.38
C ALA A 123 10.45 -1.55 7.99
N LEU A 124 10.77 -0.31 8.38
CA LEU A 124 12.07 0.30 8.13
C LEU A 124 13.20 -0.46 8.83
N LEU A 125 13.02 -0.78 10.12
CA LEU A 125 14.01 -1.50 10.91
C LEU A 125 14.27 -2.90 10.34
N VAL A 126 13.21 -3.66 10.05
CA VAL A 126 13.31 -5.00 9.46
C VAL A 126 13.94 -4.94 8.06
N GLY A 127 13.52 -3.98 7.22
CA GLY A 127 14.09 -3.79 5.89
C GLY A 127 15.58 -3.46 5.92
N LEU A 128 16.02 -2.63 6.86
CA LEU A 128 17.43 -2.29 7.06
C LEU A 128 18.24 -3.53 7.47
N ILE A 129 17.75 -4.33 8.42
CA ILE A 129 18.40 -5.57 8.84
C ILE A 129 18.53 -6.54 7.66
N ILE A 130 17.44 -6.77 6.93
CA ILE A 130 17.43 -7.67 5.77
C ILE A 130 18.42 -7.18 4.70
N SER A 131 18.44 -5.89 4.39
CA SER A 131 19.32 -5.34 3.36
C SER A 131 20.80 -5.41 3.71
N ASN A 132 21.15 -5.45 5.00
CA ASN A 132 22.53 -5.58 5.46
C ASN A 132 23.02 -7.03 5.51
N ILE A 133 22.11 -8.00 5.67
CA ILE A 133 22.45 -9.42 5.80
C ILE A 133 22.30 -10.16 4.46
N VAL A 134 21.28 -9.80 3.67
CA VAL A 134 20.87 -10.54 2.47
C VAL A 134 21.07 -9.68 1.22
N LYS A 135 21.76 -10.22 0.22
CA LYS A 135 21.82 -9.61 -1.12
C LYS A 135 20.48 -9.82 -1.83
N ILE A 136 19.74 -8.73 -2.06
CA ILE A 136 18.45 -8.78 -2.73
C ILE A 136 18.63 -9.17 -4.21
N PRO A 137 17.95 -10.21 -4.70
CA PRO A 137 18.09 -10.67 -6.08
C PRO A 137 17.44 -9.69 -7.08
N GLU A 138 17.94 -9.68 -8.32
CA GLU A 138 17.52 -8.73 -9.37
C GLU A 138 16.02 -8.75 -9.68
N TRP A 139 15.38 -9.92 -9.63
CA TRP A 139 13.94 -10.02 -9.87
C TRP A 139 13.13 -9.31 -8.79
N MET A 140 13.56 -9.38 -7.52
CA MET A 140 12.92 -8.72 -6.38
C MET A 140 13.11 -7.20 -6.43
N LYS A 141 14.21 -6.72 -7.02
CA LYS A 141 14.41 -5.28 -7.23
C LYS A 141 13.35 -4.66 -8.14
N THR A 142 12.75 -5.44 -9.04
CA THR A 142 11.67 -4.95 -9.92
C THR A 142 10.42 -4.56 -9.13
N SER A 143 10.13 -5.26 -8.03
CA SER A 143 8.99 -4.95 -7.16
C SER A 143 9.31 -3.91 -6.08
N LEU A 144 10.59 -3.63 -5.78
CA LEU A 144 11.03 -2.67 -4.75
C LEU A 144 11.01 -1.22 -5.26
N ARG A 145 9.90 -0.79 -5.85
CA ARG A 145 9.69 0.58 -6.35
C ARG A 145 9.23 1.50 -5.21
N THR A 146 10.15 1.83 -4.31
CA THR A 146 9.88 2.65 -3.12
C THR A 146 9.23 3.99 -3.48
N GLU A 147 9.75 4.67 -4.51
CA GLU A 147 9.21 5.94 -4.99
C GLU A 147 7.76 5.81 -5.45
N TYR A 148 7.45 4.81 -6.29
CA TYR A 148 6.07 4.55 -6.74
C TYR A 148 5.10 4.26 -5.60
N TYR A 149 5.50 3.44 -4.62
CA TYR A 149 4.65 3.13 -3.46
C TYR A 149 4.44 4.34 -2.56
N VAL A 150 5.49 5.13 -2.31
CA VAL A 150 5.41 6.35 -1.51
C VAL A 150 4.48 7.37 -2.18
N LYS A 151 4.64 7.61 -3.49
CA LYS A 151 3.75 8.50 -4.26
C LYS A 151 2.30 8.04 -4.23
N THR A 152 2.09 6.74 -4.43
CA THR A 152 0.75 6.14 -4.36
C THR A 152 0.14 6.32 -2.97
N GLY A 153 0.92 6.11 -1.91
CA GLY A 153 0.49 6.36 -0.53
C GLY A 153 0.09 7.81 -0.30
N ILE A 154 0.89 8.78 -0.75
CA ILE A 154 0.59 10.22 -0.60
C ILE A 154 -0.71 10.59 -1.33
N VAL A 155 -0.91 10.08 -2.54
CA VAL A 155 -2.15 10.32 -3.31
C VAL A 155 -3.36 9.66 -2.64
N LEU A 156 -3.22 8.45 -2.12
CA LEU A 156 -4.32 7.70 -1.48
C LEU A 156 -4.70 8.22 -0.10
N LEU A 157 -3.71 8.65 0.69
CA LEU A 157 -3.92 9.44 1.90
C LEU A 157 -4.51 10.81 1.56
N GLY A 158 -4.67 11.09 0.26
CA GLY A 158 -5.39 12.22 -0.27
C GLY A 158 -4.72 13.48 0.19
N ALA A 159 -3.37 13.52 0.13
CA ALA A 159 -2.50 14.55 0.68
C ALA A 159 -3.34 15.47 1.55
N THR A 160 -3.63 15.04 2.79
CA THR A 160 -4.27 15.92 3.77
C THR A 160 -3.28 17.05 3.90
N LEU A 161 -3.34 18.01 2.98
CA LEU A 161 -2.67 19.26 3.11
C LEU A 161 -3.24 19.67 4.44
N PRO A 162 -2.37 19.85 5.44
CA PRO A 162 -2.83 20.48 6.64
C PRO A 162 -3.31 21.88 6.29
N PHE A 163 -3.54 22.30 5.04
CA PHE A 163 -4.31 23.47 4.66
C PHE A 163 -5.49 23.73 5.59
N THR A 164 -6.36 22.74 5.87
CA THR A 164 -7.45 22.97 6.84
C THR A 164 -6.93 23.22 8.27
N ILE A 165 -5.82 22.59 8.65
CA ILE A 165 -5.15 22.78 9.96
C ILE A 165 -4.34 24.09 10.02
N ILE A 166 -3.60 24.49 8.98
CA ILE A 166 -2.84 25.71 8.76
C ILE A 166 -3.79 26.90 8.65
N VAL A 167 -4.94 26.74 7.99
CA VAL A 167 -5.98 27.78 7.93
C VAL A 167 -6.65 27.92 9.30
N LYS A 168 -6.91 26.81 10.01
CA LYS A 168 -7.44 26.86 11.39
C LYS A 168 -6.41 27.29 12.45
N ALA A 169 -5.12 27.09 12.19
CA ALA A 169 -3.99 27.52 13.02
C ALA A 169 -3.45 28.89 12.58
N GLY A 170 -3.93 29.41 11.45
CA GLY A 170 -3.78 30.79 11.01
C GLY A 170 -4.64 31.72 11.84
N PRO A 171 -4.32 33.03 11.87
CA PRO A 171 -4.51 33.89 13.02
C PRO A 171 -5.98 34.05 13.44
N ILE A 172 -6.20 33.78 14.73
CA ILE A 172 -6.79 34.78 15.64
C ILE A 172 -6.00 36.09 15.55
#